data_AF-A0A139C8E3-F1
#
_entry.id   AF-A0A139C8E3-F1
#
_cell.length_a   1.000
_cell.length_b   1.000
_cell.length_c   1.000
_cell.angle_alpha   90.00
_cell.angle_beta   90.00
_cell.angle_gamma   90.00
#
_symmetry.space_group_name_H-M   'P 1'
#
loop_
_entity.id
_entity.type
_entity.pdbx_description
1 polymer ?
#
loop_
_entity_poly.entity_id
_entity_poly.type
_entity_poly.pdbx_seq_one_letter_code
_entity_poly.pdbx_strand_id
1 'polypeptide(L)'
;MKNYKVATSFRLLLIILLMTTLLAVPAYAHRVVTYAYVSGESIVVETAFGNGSPFGGAMVKVYGSEGELLKKGKTNKKGIYKFKIPQKSDLKIVVGGELGHQGKYTIKEEELPSVSNQNSRKNELSIDKNSSMAESDIDTDKINQTEDKIRQSSKDKLIAQEEVRSILKEELSKQIAPLNRKITQLQIKKGPGMTEVIGGIGYIFGLMGIAFYFKSKGE
;
A
#
# COMPACT_ATOMS: atom_id res chain seq x y z
N MET A 1 -38.91 27.28 -50.58
CA MET A 1 -38.02 28.29 -49.97
C MET A 1 -37.83 28.17 -48.43
N LYS A 2 -38.39 27.17 -47.74
CA LYS A 2 -38.23 27.02 -46.27
C LYS A 2 -37.09 26.08 -45.85
N ASN A 3 -36.75 25.10 -46.70
CA ASN A 3 -35.86 23.99 -46.32
C ASN A 3 -34.37 24.36 -46.26
N TYR A 4 -33.94 25.40 -46.99
CA TYR A 4 -32.54 25.84 -46.97
C TYR A 4 -32.14 26.54 -45.67
N LYS A 5 -33.07 27.23 -44.98
CA LYS A 5 -32.79 27.85 -43.68
C LYS A 5 -32.60 26.81 -42.58
N VAL A 6 -33.37 25.71 -42.61
CA VAL A 6 -33.21 24.60 -41.66
C VAL A 6 -31.89 23.85 -41.90
N ALA A 7 -31.53 23.64 -43.17
CA ALA A 7 -30.28 22.99 -43.54
C ALA A 7 -29.03 23.83 -43.17
N THR A 8 -29.09 25.17 -43.31
CA THR A 8 -27.98 26.04 -42.88
C THR A 8 -27.86 26.11 -41.36
N SER A 9 -28.97 26.18 -40.61
CA SER A 9 -28.95 26.12 -39.15
C SER A 9 -28.40 24.79 -38.61
N PHE A 10 -28.74 23.66 -39.25
CA PHE A 10 -28.21 22.35 -38.86
C PHE A 10 -26.71 22.21 -39.15
N ARG A 11 -26.23 22.72 -40.29
CA ARG A 11 -24.78 22.76 -40.59
C ARG A 11 -24.03 23.66 -39.62
N LEU A 12 -24.58 24.82 -39.26
CA LEU A 12 -23.99 25.71 -38.27
C LEU A 12 -23.89 25.01 -36.90
N LEU A 13 -24.95 24.30 -36.48
CA LEU A 13 -24.97 23.54 -35.24
C LEU A 13 -23.89 22.43 -35.23
N LEU A 14 -23.73 21.70 -36.33
CA LEU A 14 -22.67 20.68 -36.48
C LEU A 14 -21.27 21.28 -36.43
N ILE A 15 -21.06 22.44 -37.08
CA ILE A 15 -19.77 23.14 -37.05
C ILE A 15 -19.47 23.66 -35.64
N ILE A 16 -20.47 24.22 -34.93
CA ILE A 16 -20.31 24.67 -33.54
C ILE A 16 -19.99 23.48 -32.64
N LEU A 17 -20.72 22.37 -32.77
CA LEU A 17 -20.46 21.15 -32.00
C LEU A 17 -19.04 20.61 -32.24
N LEU A 18 -18.62 20.54 -33.51
CA LEU A 18 -17.26 20.14 -33.88
C LEU A 18 -16.21 21.11 -33.34
N MET A 19 -16.44 22.42 -33.43
CA MET A 19 -15.51 23.41 -32.90
C MET A 19 -15.39 23.29 -31.37
N THR A 20 -16.49 23.06 -30.65
CA THR A 20 -16.45 22.86 -29.19
C THR A 20 -15.69 21.61 -28.76
N THR A 21 -15.70 20.52 -29.54
CA THR A 21 -14.92 19.33 -29.23
C THR A 21 -13.43 19.51 -29.52
N LEU A 22 -13.07 20.33 -30.51
CA LEU A 22 -11.67 20.68 -30.80
C LEU A 22 -11.04 21.58 -29.72
N LEU A 23 -11.85 22.30 -28.93
CA LEU A 23 -11.39 23.10 -27.79
C LEU A 23 -11.28 22.30 -26.48
N ALA A 24 -11.38 20.97 -26.51
CA ALA A 24 -11.20 20.14 -25.32
C ALA A 24 -9.75 20.21 -24.81
N VAL A 25 -9.51 21.04 -23.79
CA VAL A 25 -8.22 21.13 -23.09
C VAL A 25 -8.01 19.86 -22.28
N PRO A 26 -6.78 19.28 -22.24
CA PRO A 26 -6.48 18.18 -21.34
C PRO A 26 -6.73 18.59 -19.88
N ALA A 27 -7.70 17.96 -19.24
CA ALA A 27 -7.88 18.08 -17.81
C ALA A 27 -6.71 17.37 -17.11
N TYR A 28 -5.79 18.13 -16.53
CA TYR A 28 -4.70 17.61 -15.69
C TYR A 28 -5.27 17.08 -14.36
N ALA A 29 -5.91 15.92 -14.42
CA ALA A 29 -6.33 15.18 -13.24
C ALA A 29 -5.08 14.58 -12.58
N HIS A 30 -4.53 15.28 -11.59
CA HIS A 30 -3.39 14.80 -10.82
C HIS A 30 -3.82 13.55 -10.02
N ARG A 31 -3.31 12.37 -10.44
CA ARG A 31 -3.48 11.12 -9.71
C ARG A 31 -2.83 11.26 -8.33
N VAL A 32 -3.58 10.93 -7.27
CA VAL A 32 -3.04 10.81 -5.92
C VAL A 32 -2.56 9.38 -5.72
N VAL A 33 -1.32 9.25 -5.28
CA VAL A 33 -0.69 7.98 -4.95
C VAL A 33 -0.55 7.94 -3.44
N THR A 34 -1.09 6.90 -2.83
CA THR A 34 -0.97 6.66 -1.39
C THR A 34 -0.35 5.30 -1.16
N TYR A 35 0.62 5.26 -0.27
CA TYR A 35 1.25 4.06 0.24
C TYR A 35 1.16 4.09 1.76
N ALA A 36 0.95 2.94 2.38
CA ALA A 36 0.99 2.84 3.83
C ALA A 36 1.70 1.55 4.25
N TYR A 37 2.39 1.61 5.37
CA TYR A 37 3.16 0.47 5.89
C TYR A 37 3.25 0.53 7.41
N VAL A 38 3.48 -0.63 8.00
CA VAL A 38 3.72 -0.78 9.43
C VAL A 38 5.18 -0.42 9.75
N SER A 39 5.37 0.40 10.77
CA SER A 39 6.65 0.82 11.33
C SER A 39 6.58 0.71 12.85
N GLY A 40 7.02 -0.44 13.37
CA GLY A 40 6.85 -0.80 14.77
C GLY A 40 5.36 -0.88 15.15
N GLU A 41 4.96 -0.15 16.18
CA GLU A 41 3.57 -0.05 16.67
C GLU A 41 2.72 1.01 15.94
N SER A 42 3.25 1.59 14.86
CA SER A 42 2.60 2.67 14.14
C SER A 42 2.46 2.34 12.66
N ILE A 43 1.46 2.94 12.03
CA ILE A 43 1.30 2.96 10.59
C ILE A 43 1.82 4.30 10.08
N VAL A 44 2.62 4.25 9.02
CA VAL A 44 3.09 5.42 8.28
C VAL A 44 2.39 5.44 6.94
N VAL A 45 1.73 6.56 6.64
CA VAL A 45 1.07 6.84 5.37
C VAL A 45 1.90 7.86 4.63
N GLU A 46 2.30 7.55 3.42
CA GLU A 46 2.98 8.44 2.50
C GLU A 46 2.09 8.69 1.28
N THR A 47 1.94 9.96 0.92
CA THR A 47 1.14 10.36 -0.23
C THR A 47 1.88 11.36 -1.11
N ALA A 48 1.75 11.17 -2.41
CA ALA A 48 2.34 12.01 -3.43
C ALA A 48 1.39 12.15 -4.62
N PHE A 49 1.62 13.15 -5.46
CA PHE A 49 0.99 13.25 -6.76
C PHE A 49 1.68 12.30 -7.76
N GLY A 50 1.03 12.00 -8.89
CA GLY A 50 1.56 11.07 -9.90
C GLY A 50 2.92 11.45 -10.50
N ASN A 51 3.32 12.72 -10.38
CA ASN A 51 4.66 13.22 -10.75
C ASN A 51 5.71 13.02 -9.65
N GLY A 52 5.33 12.46 -8.49
CA GLY A 52 6.19 12.22 -7.34
C GLY A 52 6.28 13.37 -6.33
N SER A 53 5.68 14.54 -6.58
CA SER A 53 5.72 15.63 -5.60
C SER A 53 4.87 15.28 -4.37
N PRO A 54 5.31 15.64 -3.15
CA PRO A 54 4.57 15.30 -1.93
C PRO A 54 3.18 15.93 -1.88
N PHE A 55 2.17 15.17 -1.43
CA PHE A 55 0.82 15.70 -1.21
C PHE A 55 0.63 16.11 0.25
N GLY A 56 1.17 17.27 0.62
CA GLY A 56 1.09 17.82 1.97
C GLY A 56 -0.26 18.44 2.32
N GLY A 57 -0.65 18.37 3.59
CA GLY A 57 -1.91 18.91 4.10
C GLY A 57 -3.16 18.09 3.72
N ALA A 58 -2.98 16.95 3.06
CA ALA A 58 -4.06 16.08 2.62
C ALA A 58 -4.76 15.43 3.82
N MET A 59 -6.09 15.39 3.79
CA MET A 59 -6.89 14.73 4.82
C MET A 59 -6.72 13.21 4.74
N VAL A 60 -6.34 12.58 5.83
CA VAL A 60 -6.24 11.12 5.96
C VAL A 60 -7.43 10.63 6.79
N LYS A 61 -8.12 9.61 6.28
CA LYS A 61 -9.20 8.88 6.96
C LYS A 61 -8.84 7.40 6.98
N VAL A 62 -8.88 6.78 8.14
CA VAL A 62 -8.57 5.37 8.35
C VAL A 62 -9.84 4.68 8.77
N TYR A 63 -10.21 3.66 8.02
CA TYR A 63 -11.41 2.86 8.25
C TYR A 63 -11.03 1.44 8.65
N GLY A 64 -11.84 0.80 9.48
CA GLY A 64 -11.71 -0.62 9.78
C GLY A 64 -12.41 -1.51 8.77
N SER A 65 -12.53 -2.80 9.08
CA SER A 65 -13.09 -3.82 8.20
C SER A 65 -14.59 -3.64 7.96
N GLU A 66 -15.31 -3.03 8.91
CA GLU A 66 -16.76 -2.78 8.79
C GLU A 66 -17.06 -1.41 8.14
N GLY A 67 -16.02 -0.65 7.79
CA GLY A 67 -16.16 0.69 7.19
C GLY A 67 -16.34 1.82 8.21
N GLU A 68 -16.17 1.52 9.50
CA GLU A 68 -16.16 2.46 10.60
C GLU A 68 -14.92 3.36 10.54
N LEU A 69 -15.07 4.66 10.85
CA LEU A 69 -13.94 5.60 10.85
C LEU A 69 -13.17 5.51 12.17
N LEU A 70 -11.97 4.93 12.12
CA LEU A 70 -11.10 4.72 13.29
C LEU A 70 -10.20 5.93 13.59
N LYS A 71 -9.68 6.58 12.53
CA LYS A 71 -8.76 7.71 12.68
C LYS A 71 -8.92 8.74 11.57
N LYS A 72 -8.67 10.00 11.92
CA LYS A 72 -8.61 11.12 11.00
C LYS A 72 -7.39 11.99 11.30
N GLY A 73 -6.73 12.49 10.25
CA GLY A 73 -5.55 13.34 10.37
C GLY A 73 -5.24 14.12 9.11
N LYS A 74 -4.08 14.77 9.08
CA LYS A 74 -3.55 15.46 7.90
C LYS A 74 -2.08 15.11 7.69
N THR A 75 -1.65 15.03 6.44
CA THR A 75 -0.25 14.82 6.09
C THR A 75 0.58 16.08 6.33
N ASN A 76 1.85 15.91 6.69
CA ASN A 76 2.81 17.00 6.82
C ASN A 76 3.28 17.51 5.43
N LYS A 77 4.19 18.50 5.40
CA LYS A 77 4.73 19.06 4.15
C LYS A 77 5.42 18.03 3.23
N LYS A 78 5.88 16.90 3.78
CA LYS A 78 6.48 15.79 3.03
C LYS A 78 5.46 14.75 2.58
N GLY A 79 4.16 15.01 2.75
CA GLY A 79 3.10 14.06 2.38
C GLY A 79 3.00 12.87 3.33
N ILE A 80 3.53 12.97 4.55
CA ILE A 80 3.60 11.87 5.51
C ILE A 80 2.63 12.09 6.67
N TYR A 81 1.92 11.04 7.08
CA TYR A 81 1.12 11.00 8.31
C TYR A 81 1.42 9.70 9.07
N LYS A 82 1.65 9.79 10.39
CA LYS A 82 1.96 8.65 11.26
C LYS A 82 0.94 8.56 12.39
N PHE A 83 0.44 7.36 12.66
CA PHE A 83 -0.52 7.11 13.74
C PHE A 83 -0.32 5.70 14.35
N LYS A 84 -0.72 5.50 15.60
CA LYS A 84 -0.70 4.17 16.25
C LYS A 84 -1.75 3.26 15.63
N ILE A 85 -1.46 1.96 15.57
CA ILE A 85 -2.40 0.96 15.04
C ILE A 85 -3.69 0.96 15.90
N PRO A 86 -4.86 1.29 15.33
CA PRO A 86 -6.09 1.45 16.10
C PRO A 86 -6.71 0.11 16.53
N GLN A 87 -6.59 -0.92 15.67
CA GLN A 87 -7.08 -2.28 15.92
C GLN A 87 -6.35 -3.28 15.04
N LYS A 88 -6.45 -4.57 15.37
CA LYS A 88 -5.92 -5.68 14.57
C LYS A 88 -7.02 -6.21 13.65
N SER A 89 -7.23 -5.51 12.55
CA SER A 89 -8.13 -5.93 11.47
C SER A 89 -7.58 -5.38 10.16
N ASP A 90 -8.23 -5.68 9.05
CA ASP A 90 -8.02 -4.93 7.81
C ASP A 90 -8.27 -3.44 8.04
N LEU A 91 -7.35 -2.61 7.54
CA LEU A 91 -7.39 -1.17 7.64
C LEU A 91 -7.38 -0.54 6.26
N LYS A 92 -8.44 0.20 5.94
CA LYS A 92 -8.57 0.94 4.70
C LYS A 92 -8.21 2.41 4.92
N ILE A 93 -7.12 2.84 4.32
CA ILE A 93 -6.64 4.21 4.37
C ILE A 93 -7.10 4.95 3.11
N VAL A 94 -7.69 6.11 3.34
CA VAL A 94 -8.20 7.03 2.34
C VAL A 94 -7.52 8.38 2.54
N VAL A 95 -6.86 8.88 1.52
CA VAL A 95 -6.18 10.18 1.56
C VAL A 95 -6.77 11.12 0.51
N GLY A 96 -7.10 12.34 0.92
CA GLY A 96 -7.83 13.33 0.12
C GLY A 96 -9.34 13.25 0.31
N GLY A 97 -10.08 13.70 -0.70
CA GLY A 97 -11.54 13.50 -0.78
C GLY A 97 -12.41 14.74 -0.61
N GLU A 98 -12.31 15.68 -1.56
CA GLU A 98 -13.41 16.63 -1.84
C GLU A 98 -13.72 16.72 -3.35
N LEU A 99 -12.71 16.76 -4.23
CA LEU A 99 -12.89 16.98 -5.69
C LEU A 99 -12.27 15.89 -6.59
N GLY A 100 -12.42 14.61 -6.26
CA GLY A 100 -11.97 13.49 -7.10
C GLY A 100 -10.49 13.10 -7.01
N HIS A 101 -9.67 13.87 -6.29
CA HIS A 101 -8.27 13.55 -5.99
C HIS A 101 -8.17 12.73 -4.69
N GLN A 102 -8.34 11.41 -4.79
CA GLN A 102 -8.28 10.50 -3.65
C GLN A 102 -7.29 9.36 -3.91
N GLY A 103 -6.40 9.12 -2.95
CA GLY A 103 -5.60 7.91 -2.86
C GLY A 103 -6.22 6.92 -1.87
N LYS A 104 -6.06 5.63 -2.15
CA LYS A 104 -6.57 4.53 -1.31
C LYS A 104 -5.46 3.50 -1.13
N TYR A 105 -5.36 2.95 0.08
CA TYR A 105 -4.45 1.85 0.40
C TYR A 105 -5.11 0.96 1.46
N THR A 106 -4.90 -0.35 1.38
CA THR A 106 -5.40 -1.30 2.38
C THR A 106 -4.21 -2.01 3.01
N ILE A 107 -4.11 -1.96 4.33
CA ILE A 107 -3.21 -2.81 5.11
C ILE A 107 -4.05 -3.97 5.60
N LYS A 108 -3.64 -5.20 5.29
CA LYS A 108 -4.34 -6.38 5.79
C LYS A 108 -3.95 -6.68 7.23
N GLU A 109 -4.82 -7.39 7.94
CA GLU A 109 -4.53 -7.83 9.31
C GLU A 109 -3.20 -8.60 9.42
N GLU A 110 -2.83 -9.41 8.42
CA GLU A 110 -1.61 -10.22 8.48
C GLU A 110 -0.31 -9.40 8.44
N GLU A 111 -0.38 -8.15 7.97
CA GLU A 111 0.76 -7.21 7.94
C GLU A 111 0.95 -6.48 9.29
N LEU A 112 -0.04 -6.57 10.19
CA LEU A 112 0.02 -5.95 11.51
C LEU A 112 0.87 -6.81 12.47
N PRO A 113 1.59 -6.18 13.42
CA PRO A 113 2.43 -6.91 14.35
C PRO A 113 1.55 -7.77 15.28
N SER A 114 1.83 -9.07 15.28
CA SER A 114 1.32 -9.98 16.31
C SER A 114 1.88 -9.54 17.66
N VAL A 115 1.01 -9.03 18.54
CA VAL A 115 1.35 -8.81 19.96
C VAL A 115 1.72 -10.17 20.56
N SER A 116 3.01 -10.51 20.53
CA SER A 116 3.57 -11.51 21.41
C SER A 116 3.84 -10.80 22.73
N ASN A 117 3.05 -11.10 23.75
CA ASN A 117 3.23 -10.59 25.11
C ASN A 117 4.59 -11.05 25.64
N GLN A 118 5.62 -10.23 25.49
CA GLN A 118 6.86 -10.33 26.25
C GLN A 118 6.83 -9.27 27.35
N ASN A 119 5.93 -9.48 28.31
CA ASN A 119 5.89 -8.75 29.57
C ASN A 119 6.13 -9.77 30.68
N SER A 120 7.39 -10.18 30.83
CA SER A 120 7.92 -10.96 31.95
C SER A 120 9.44 -10.94 31.88
N ARG A 121 10.06 -9.94 32.52
CA ARG A 121 11.36 -10.00 33.23
C ARG A 121 11.83 -8.58 33.55
N LYS A 122 11.23 -8.02 34.60
CA LYS A 122 11.85 -7.00 35.45
C LYS A 122 11.75 -7.54 36.88
N ASN A 123 12.86 -7.50 37.61
CA ASN A 123 13.21 -8.22 38.86
C ASN A 123 13.75 -9.63 38.54
N GLU A 124 14.99 -10.02 38.87
CA GLU A 124 15.86 -9.66 39.99
C GLU A 124 17.34 -9.59 39.57
N LEU A 125 18.02 -8.50 39.98
CA LEU A 125 19.44 -8.56 40.37
C LEU A 125 19.47 -8.09 41.84
N SER A 126 19.93 -8.94 42.73
CA SER A 126 20.60 -8.58 43.99
C SER A 126 21.39 -9.80 44.47
N ILE A 127 22.68 -9.54 44.65
CA ILE A 127 23.74 -10.44 45.12
C ILE A 127 23.53 -10.72 46.60
N ASP A 128 23.88 -11.94 47.06
CA ASP A 128 24.66 -12.08 48.29
C ASP A 128 25.45 -13.40 48.37
N LYS A 129 26.69 -13.26 48.83
CA LYS A 129 27.71 -14.29 49.07
C LYS A 129 27.44 -15.02 50.39
N ASN A 130 27.79 -16.31 50.48
CA ASN A 130 29.02 -16.81 51.15
C ASN A 130 28.88 -18.27 51.68
N SER A 131 29.96 -19.04 51.47
CA SER A 131 30.53 -20.08 52.35
C SER A 131 30.02 -21.54 52.41
N SER A 132 30.99 -22.44 52.14
CA SER A 132 31.37 -23.67 52.89
C SER A 132 30.91 -25.07 52.43
N MET A 133 31.89 -25.78 51.85
CA MET A 133 32.37 -27.17 52.09
C MET A 133 31.45 -28.20 52.78
N ALA A 134 31.26 -29.37 52.14
CA ALA A 134 31.87 -30.67 52.52
C ALA A 134 31.39 -31.82 51.60
N GLU A 135 32.21 -32.87 51.51
CA GLU A 135 32.22 -34.01 50.58
C GLU A 135 31.06 -35.02 50.71
N SER A 136 30.78 -35.75 49.63
CA SER A 136 30.69 -37.21 49.66
C SER A 136 30.81 -37.82 48.26
N ASP A 137 31.72 -38.79 48.14
CA ASP A 137 31.98 -39.66 47.00
C ASP A 137 30.72 -40.28 46.39
N ILE A 138 30.72 -40.45 45.05
CA ILE A 138 30.39 -41.71 44.36
C ILE A 138 30.82 -41.56 42.88
N ASP A 139 31.67 -42.50 42.47
CA ASP A 139 32.10 -42.80 41.11
C ASP A 139 30.88 -43.10 40.20
N THR A 140 30.74 -42.35 39.11
CA THR A 140 29.87 -42.71 37.98
C THR A 140 30.45 -42.15 36.68
N ASP A 141 31.73 -42.42 36.46
CA ASP A 141 32.44 -42.03 35.26
C ASP A 141 32.19 -43.09 34.16
N LYS A 142 31.04 -43.02 33.44
CA LYS A 142 30.89 -43.56 32.05
C LYS A 142 29.54 -43.45 31.29
N ILE A 143 28.56 -42.63 31.68
CA ILE A 143 27.31 -42.49 30.86
C ILE A 143 26.97 -41.04 30.43
N ASN A 144 27.53 -40.01 31.07
CA ASN A 144 27.09 -38.63 30.82
C ASN A 144 27.84 -37.84 29.72
N GLN A 145 28.87 -38.41 29.07
CA GLN A 145 29.68 -37.65 28.10
C GLN A 145 29.13 -37.63 26.65
N THR A 146 28.03 -38.32 26.36
CA THR A 146 27.47 -38.37 24.99
C THR A 146 26.20 -37.52 24.81
N GLU A 147 25.47 -37.19 25.89
CA GLU A 147 24.22 -36.42 25.78
C GLU A 147 24.42 -34.89 25.80
N ASP A 148 25.40 -34.37 26.55
CA ASP A 148 25.64 -32.93 26.63
C ASP A 148 26.22 -32.35 25.33
N LYS A 149 27.04 -33.12 24.61
CA LYS A 149 27.62 -32.67 23.33
C LYS A 149 26.57 -32.50 22.22
N ILE A 150 25.47 -33.26 22.27
CA ILE A 150 24.36 -33.19 21.29
C ILE A 150 23.38 -32.06 21.68
N ARG A 151 23.11 -31.88 22.98
CA ARG A 151 22.22 -30.82 23.48
C ARG A 151 22.84 -29.42 23.32
N GLN A 152 24.15 -29.29 23.51
CA GLN A 152 24.86 -28.02 23.42
C GLN A 152 25.07 -27.60 21.95
N SER A 153 25.42 -28.55 21.07
CA SER A 153 25.48 -28.33 19.61
C SER A 153 24.13 -27.95 19.00
N SER A 154 23.03 -28.49 19.54
CA SER A 154 21.67 -28.11 19.10
C SER A 154 21.26 -26.71 19.58
N LYS A 155 21.67 -26.32 20.79
CA LYS A 155 21.34 -25.02 21.40
C LYS A 155 22.14 -23.88 20.76
N ASP A 156 23.43 -24.08 20.50
CA ASP A 156 24.28 -23.11 19.80
C ASP A 156 23.85 -22.93 18.34
N LYS A 157 23.40 -24.00 17.67
CA LYS A 157 22.87 -23.92 16.30
C LYS A 157 21.51 -23.23 16.23
N LEU A 158 20.66 -23.37 17.25
CA LEU A 158 19.38 -22.66 17.36
C LEU A 158 19.58 -21.16 17.62
N ILE A 159 20.49 -20.80 18.52
CA ILE A 159 20.85 -19.40 18.83
C ILE A 159 21.49 -18.72 17.61
N ALA A 160 22.44 -19.40 16.96
CA ALA A 160 23.07 -18.89 15.74
C ALA A 160 22.06 -18.72 14.59
N GLN A 161 21.04 -19.58 14.48
CA GLN A 161 20.00 -19.40 13.48
C GLN A 161 19.01 -18.27 13.81
N GLU A 162 18.77 -17.99 15.09
CA GLU A 162 17.90 -16.89 15.52
C GLU A 162 18.59 -15.52 15.36
N GLU A 163 19.87 -15.43 15.70
CA GLU A 163 20.69 -14.21 15.54
C GLU A 163 20.97 -13.90 14.07
N VAL A 164 21.27 -14.91 13.26
CA VAL A 164 21.42 -14.73 11.80
C VAL A 164 20.08 -14.33 11.17
N ARG A 165 18.94 -14.86 11.64
CA ARG A 165 17.61 -14.44 11.18
C ARG A 165 17.27 -13.01 11.60
N SER A 166 17.67 -12.55 12.78
CA SER A 166 17.37 -11.19 13.24
C SER A 166 18.19 -10.13 12.46
N ILE A 167 19.48 -10.40 12.24
CA ILE A 167 20.36 -9.53 11.44
C ILE A 167 19.92 -9.53 9.97
N LEU A 168 19.59 -10.69 9.40
CA LEU A 168 19.05 -10.79 8.04
C LEU A 168 17.71 -10.07 7.91
N LYS A 169 16.78 -10.25 8.86
CA LYS A 169 15.45 -9.60 8.80
C LYS A 169 15.55 -8.08 8.92
N GLU A 170 16.46 -7.57 9.74
CA GLU A 170 16.72 -6.14 9.84
C GLU A 170 17.25 -5.59 8.51
N GLU A 171 18.28 -6.23 7.94
CA GLU A 171 18.92 -5.76 6.72
C GLU A 171 18.02 -5.92 5.48
N LEU A 172 17.24 -7.02 5.41
CA LEU A 172 16.27 -7.23 4.36
C LEU A 172 15.13 -6.20 4.45
N SER A 173 14.67 -5.85 5.65
CA SER A 173 13.61 -4.84 5.82
C SER A 173 14.04 -3.43 5.38
N LYS A 174 15.32 -3.07 5.58
CA LYS A 174 15.91 -1.81 5.10
C LYS A 174 15.94 -1.73 3.57
N GLN A 175 16.07 -2.88 2.89
CA GLN A 175 16.22 -2.95 1.44
C GLN A 175 14.91 -3.26 0.68
N ILE A 176 13.93 -3.93 1.30
CA ILE A 176 12.63 -4.21 0.69
C ILE A 176 11.75 -2.95 0.61
N ALA A 177 11.80 -2.08 1.63
CA ALA A 177 11.03 -0.84 1.66
C ALA A 177 11.25 0.07 0.43
N PRO A 178 12.49 0.38 -0.01
CA PRO A 178 12.73 1.16 -1.21
C PRO A 178 12.36 0.41 -2.51
N LEU A 179 12.37 -0.93 -2.51
CA LEU A 179 12.02 -1.75 -3.68
C LEU A 179 10.51 -1.70 -3.96
N ASN A 180 9.67 -1.84 -2.93
CA ASN A 180 8.22 -1.69 -3.06
C ASN A 180 7.83 -0.28 -3.53
N ARG A 181 8.57 0.74 -3.08
CA ARG A 181 8.39 2.13 -3.54
C ARG A 181 8.65 2.26 -5.05
N LYS A 182 9.68 1.61 -5.59
CA LYS A 182 10.01 1.61 -7.02
C LYS A 182 9.00 0.82 -7.86
N ILE A 183 8.55 -0.36 -7.41
CA ILE A 183 7.53 -1.15 -8.12
C ILE A 183 6.22 -0.35 -8.22
N THR A 184 5.82 0.27 -7.12
CA THR A 184 4.62 1.11 -7.07
C THR A 184 4.77 2.30 -8.04
N GLN A 185 5.90 3.02 -8.01
CA GLN A 185 6.21 4.11 -8.95
C GLN A 185 6.20 3.68 -10.43
N LEU A 186 6.57 2.44 -10.75
CA LEU A 186 6.55 1.93 -12.11
C LEU A 186 5.15 1.55 -12.59
N GLN A 187 4.34 0.92 -11.72
CA GLN A 187 2.92 0.68 -12.01
C GLN A 187 2.12 1.99 -12.15
N ILE A 188 2.63 3.10 -11.61
CA ILE A 188 2.01 4.43 -11.68
C ILE A 188 2.09 5.06 -13.08
N LYS A 189 3.07 4.70 -13.93
CA LYS A 189 3.29 5.38 -15.22
C LYS A 189 2.38 4.96 -16.37
N LYS A 190 1.63 3.86 -16.26
CA LYS A 190 0.75 3.41 -17.35
C LYS A 190 -0.65 4.00 -17.18
N GLY A 191 -0.90 5.13 -17.84
CA GLY A 191 -2.27 5.55 -18.16
C GLY A 191 -2.91 4.58 -19.16
N PRO A 192 -4.19 4.77 -19.54
CA PRO A 192 -4.79 4.00 -20.63
C PRO A 192 -3.89 4.10 -21.86
N GLY A 193 -3.53 2.96 -22.44
CA GLY A 193 -2.67 2.93 -23.61
C GLY A 193 -3.35 3.58 -24.81
N MET A 194 -2.57 3.95 -25.82
CA MET A 194 -3.13 4.43 -27.09
C MET A 194 -4.12 3.42 -27.67
N THR A 195 -3.88 2.12 -27.46
CA THR A 195 -4.75 1.04 -27.92
C THR A 195 -6.14 1.08 -27.28
N GLU A 196 -6.26 1.33 -25.98
CA GLU A 196 -7.57 1.48 -25.31
C GLU A 196 -8.34 2.69 -25.83
N VAL A 197 -7.65 3.82 -26.08
CA VAL A 197 -8.26 5.03 -26.61
C VAL A 197 -8.76 4.80 -28.05
N ILE A 198 -7.89 4.26 -28.91
CA ILE A 198 -8.22 3.96 -30.31
C ILE A 198 -9.32 2.89 -30.40
N GLY A 199 -9.27 1.87 -29.54
CA GLY A 199 -10.29 0.82 -29.45
C GLY A 199 -11.66 1.37 -29.04
N GLY A 200 -11.70 2.27 -28.05
CA GLY A 200 -12.94 2.94 -27.64
C GLY A 200 -13.54 3.81 -28.75
N ILE A 201 -12.70 4.57 -29.47
CA ILE A 201 -13.12 5.36 -30.63
C ILE A 201 -13.67 4.43 -31.73
N GLY A 202 -12.95 3.36 -32.05
CA GLY A 202 -13.37 2.38 -33.06
C GLY A 202 -14.70 1.69 -32.73
N TYR A 203 -14.95 1.41 -31.45
CA TYR A 203 -16.23 0.84 -30.99
C TYR A 203 -17.41 1.78 -31.24
N ILE A 204 -17.25 3.08 -30.95
CA ILE A 204 -18.29 4.10 -31.19
C ILE A 204 -18.60 4.21 -32.68
N PHE A 205 -17.57 4.32 -33.53
CA PHE A 205 -17.75 4.39 -34.98
C PHE A 205 -18.35 3.10 -35.56
N GLY A 206 -17.98 1.94 -35.02
CA GLY A 206 -18.52 0.64 -35.42
C GLY A 206 -20.03 0.55 -35.16
N LEU A 207 -20.48 0.89 -33.95
CA LEU A 207 -21.92 0.92 -33.63
C LEU A 207 -22.68 1.92 -34.49
N MET A 208 -22.12 3.11 -34.70
CA MET A 208 -22.76 4.14 -35.52
C MET A 208 -22.86 3.74 -37.00
N GLY A 209 -21.84 3.04 -37.51
CA GLY A 209 -21.85 2.46 -38.86
C GLY A 209 -22.93 1.40 -39.03
N ILE A 210 -23.09 0.50 -38.05
CA ILE A 210 -24.16 -0.52 -38.05
C ILE A 210 -25.54 0.16 -38.03
N ALA A 211 -25.74 1.16 -37.16
CA ALA A 211 -27.00 1.89 -37.09
C ALA A 211 -27.33 2.60 -38.42
N PHE A 212 -26.35 3.22 -39.07
CA PHE A 212 -26.56 3.85 -40.38
C PHE A 212 -26.81 2.84 -41.50
N TYR A 213 -26.16 1.67 -41.47
CA TYR A 213 -26.40 0.62 -42.47
C TYR A 213 -27.85 0.12 -42.45
N PHE A 214 -28.42 -0.08 -41.25
CA PHE A 214 -29.84 -0.44 -41.14
C PHE A 214 -30.76 0.73 -41.48
N LYS A 215 -30.39 1.97 -41.12
CA LYS A 215 -31.18 3.16 -41.48
C LYS A 215 -31.23 3.39 -42.99
N SER A 216 -30.12 3.19 -43.72
CA SER A 216 -30.09 3.38 -45.17
C SER A 216 -30.81 2.28 -45.96
N LYS A 217 -31.20 1.19 -45.29
CA LYS A 217 -31.95 0.07 -45.88
C LYS A 217 -33.44 0.10 -45.52
N GLY A 218 -33.85 1.00 -44.63
CA GLY A 218 -35.22 1.16 -44.16
C GLY A 218 -36.00 2.29 -44.84
N GLU A 219 -35.42 2.95 -45.84
CA GLU A 219 -36.09 3.87 -46.78
C GLU A 219 -36.19 3.25 -48.17
#